data_AF-A0A9Q4L481-F1
#
_entry.id   AF-A0A9Q4L481-F1
#
_cell.length_a   1.000
_cell.length_b   1.000
_cell.length_c   1.000
_cell.angle_alpha   90.00
_cell.angle_beta   90.00
_cell.angle_gamma   90.00
#
_symmetry.space_group_name_H-M   'P 1'
#
loop_
_entity.id
_entity.type
_entity.pdbx_description
1 polymer ?
#
loop_
_entity_poly.entity_id
_entity_poly.type
_entity_poly.pdbx_seq_one_letter_code
_entity_poly.pdbx_strand_id
1 'polypeptide(L)'
;MCQDSTLRAVCVAGPSDSGKTSLVEELVSRLGADGRVATVKSIHHEVEIDTPGTDTHRHRTAGAETVVGITPELTFDIATRGKRNPHEPDGDALLESDDREIRALSRGLERLARRGYDTVLVEGFAQSPLPTILVGERDPSAVGGPVIGRGDDSIDDLVGTIRSLEGLEFSHAGTPTDETDC
;
A
#
# COMPACT_ATOMS: atom_id res chain seq x y z
N MET A 1 18.14 -4.50 18.42
CA MET A 1 18.02 -3.10 17.96
C MET A 1 16.91 -3.07 16.94
N CYS A 2 15.72 -2.60 17.32
CA CYS A 2 14.64 -2.36 16.37
C CYS A 2 15.08 -1.16 15.56
N GLN A 3 15.40 -1.36 14.28
CA GLN A 3 15.52 -0.21 13.38
C GLN A 3 14.14 0.42 13.31
N ASP A 4 14.09 1.72 13.55
CA ASP A 4 12.91 2.54 13.31
C ASP A 4 12.66 2.50 11.80
N SER A 5 11.86 1.53 11.35
CA SER A 5 11.64 1.30 9.92
C SER A 5 10.62 2.32 9.44
N THR A 6 11.10 3.44 8.91
CA THR A 6 10.27 4.50 8.34
C THR A 6 9.82 4.08 6.94
N LEU A 7 8.53 3.78 6.76
CA LEU A 7 7.97 3.37 5.47
C LEU A 7 7.82 4.57 4.53
N ARG A 8 8.40 4.53 3.33
CA ARG A 8 8.17 5.55 2.30
C ARG A 8 7.06 5.12 1.36
N ALA A 9 6.03 5.93 1.17
CA ALA A 9 4.94 5.63 0.24
C ALA A 9 4.88 6.68 -0.87
N VAL A 10 4.90 6.22 -2.13
CA VAL A 10 4.94 7.10 -3.31
C VAL A 10 3.88 6.69 -4.31
N CYS A 11 3.04 7.63 -4.72
CA CYS A 11 2.05 7.43 -5.76
C CYS A 11 2.65 7.55 -7.16
N VAL A 12 2.15 6.74 -8.09
CA VAL A 12 2.40 6.86 -9.53
C VAL A 12 1.06 7.11 -10.22
N ALA A 13 0.89 8.33 -10.75
CA ALA A 13 -0.38 8.80 -11.29
C ALA A 13 -0.24 9.29 -12.73
N GLY A 14 -1.24 8.98 -13.56
CA GLY A 14 -1.20 9.28 -15.00
C GLY A 14 -2.40 8.68 -15.73
N PRO A 15 -2.66 9.08 -16.99
CA PRO A 15 -3.71 8.48 -17.82
C PRO A 15 -3.53 6.97 -17.98
N SER A 16 -4.58 6.26 -18.36
CA SER A 16 -4.44 4.85 -18.80
C SER A 16 -3.45 4.75 -19.96
N ASP A 17 -2.70 3.64 -20.01
CA ASP A 17 -1.69 3.37 -21.04
C ASP A 17 -0.53 4.39 -21.15
N SER A 18 -0.30 5.22 -20.12
CA SER A 18 0.81 6.19 -20.11
C SER A 18 2.19 5.61 -19.75
N GLY A 19 2.29 4.31 -19.44
CA GLY A 19 3.55 3.67 -19.02
C GLY A 19 3.75 3.53 -17.51
N LYS A 20 2.73 3.81 -16.69
CA LYS A 20 2.80 3.68 -15.21
C LYS A 20 3.31 2.32 -14.75
N THR A 21 2.77 1.24 -15.32
CA THR A 21 3.14 -0.13 -14.94
C THR A 21 4.63 -0.38 -15.20
N SER A 22 5.12 0.03 -16.37
CA SER A 22 6.54 -0.12 -16.72
C SER A 22 7.44 0.68 -15.78
N LEU A 23 7.07 1.91 -15.45
CA LEU A 23 7.82 2.70 -14.47
C LEU A 23 7.82 2.04 -13.09
N VAL A 24 6.68 1.50 -12.63
CA VAL A 24 6.60 0.79 -11.35
C VAL A 24 7.50 -0.45 -11.37
N GLU A 25 7.52 -1.24 -12.44
CA GLU A 25 8.40 -2.41 -12.57
C GLU A 25 9.88 -2.04 -12.46
N GLU A 26 10.30 -0.97 -13.15
CA GLU A 26 11.68 -0.47 -13.09
C GLU A 26 12.05 0.03 -11.68
N LEU A 27 11.16 0.80 -11.04
CA LEU A 27 11.37 1.28 -9.68
C LEU A 27 11.42 0.14 -8.66
N VAL A 28 10.55 -0.88 -8.78
CA VAL A 28 10.59 -2.07 -7.91
C VAL A 28 11.94 -2.78 -8.03
N SER A 29 12.42 -2.99 -9.26
CA SER A 29 13.71 -3.64 -9.51
C SER A 29 14.87 -2.88 -8.88
N ARG A 30 14.91 -1.55 -9.05
CA ARG A 30 16.02 -0.71 -8.58
C ARG A 30 15.98 -0.44 -7.08
N LEU A 31 14.81 -0.19 -6.50
CA LEU A 31 14.66 -0.01 -5.05
C LEU A 31 14.85 -1.33 -4.31
N GLY A 32 14.41 -2.44 -4.90
CA GLY A 32 14.51 -3.79 -4.35
C GLY A 32 15.94 -4.30 -4.18
N ALA A 33 16.91 -3.71 -4.88
CA ALA A 33 18.33 -4.03 -4.71
C ALA A 33 18.87 -3.65 -3.32
N ASP A 34 18.29 -2.65 -2.66
CA ASP A 34 18.79 -2.10 -1.40
C ASP A 34 17.77 -2.15 -0.25
N GLY A 35 16.56 -2.66 -0.48
CA GLY A 35 15.49 -2.69 0.52
C GLY A 35 14.25 -3.48 0.08
N ARG A 36 13.29 -3.62 0.98
CA ARG A 36 12.03 -4.33 0.73
C ARG A 36 11.00 -3.39 0.14
N VAL A 37 10.56 -3.73 -1.08
CA VAL A 37 9.57 -2.94 -1.82
C VAL A 37 8.26 -3.70 -1.90
N ALA A 38 7.15 -3.01 -1.64
CA ALA A 38 5.80 -3.48 -1.90
C ALA A 38 5.10 -2.59 -2.92
N THR A 39 4.05 -3.11 -3.54
CA THR A 39 3.18 -2.36 -4.44
C THR A 39 1.74 -2.39 -3.95
N VAL A 40 1.02 -1.30 -4.19
CA VAL A 40 -0.42 -1.19 -3.96
C VAL A 40 -1.03 -0.66 -5.25
N LYS A 41 -2.11 -1.28 -5.71
CA LYS A 41 -2.82 -0.83 -6.92
C LYS A 41 -4.28 -0.56 -6.58
N SER A 42 -4.81 0.59 -7.01
CA SER A 42 -6.25 0.80 -6.96
C SER A 42 -6.92 0.01 -8.09
N ILE A 43 -7.90 -0.81 -7.72
CA ILE A 43 -8.66 -1.63 -8.67
C ILE A 43 -10.13 -1.21 -8.58
N HIS A 44 -10.63 -0.58 -9.64
CA HIS A 44 -11.96 0.02 -9.69
C HIS A 44 -13.06 -0.92 -10.23
N HIS A 45 -12.74 -2.18 -10.50
CA HIS A 45 -13.69 -3.22 -10.92
C HIS A 45 -13.78 -4.34 -9.88
N GLU A 46 -14.88 -5.10 -9.90
CA GLU A 46 -14.97 -6.32 -9.09
C GLU A 46 -13.84 -7.27 -9.45
N VAL A 47 -13.08 -7.70 -8.45
CA VAL A 47 -11.95 -8.61 -8.62
C VAL A 47 -12.32 -9.95 -8.04
N GLU A 48 -12.32 -10.97 -8.90
CA GLU A 48 -12.34 -12.36 -8.49
C GLU A 48 -10.90 -12.81 -8.23
N ILE A 49 -10.47 -12.76 -6.96
CA ILE A 49 -9.08 -13.00 -6.56
C ILE A 49 -8.73 -14.49 -6.54
N ASP A 50 -9.73 -15.36 -6.32
CA ASP A 50 -9.59 -16.80 -6.30
C ASP A 50 -10.50 -17.50 -7.31
N THR A 51 -10.13 -18.72 -7.73
CA THR A 51 -10.91 -19.42 -8.75
C THR A 51 -12.23 -19.94 -8.19
N PRO A 52 -13.39 -19.61 -8.79
CA PRO A 52 -14.68 -20.13 -8.37
C PRO A 52 -14.70 -21.66 -8.24
N GLY A 53 -15.20 -22.15 -7.10
CA GLY A 53 -15.32 -23.58 -6.81
C GLY A 53 -14.10 -24.22 -6.14
N THR A 54 -12.96 -23.54 -6.07
CA THR A 54 -11.81 -23.98 -5.27
C THR A 54 -12.06 -23.80 -3.76
N ASP A 55 -11.26 -24.45 -2.92
CA ASP A 55 -11.47 -24.41 -1.47
C ASP A 55 -11.31 -23.00 -0.90
N THR A 56 -10.36 -22.19 -1.38
CA THR A 56 -10.20 -20.80 -0.93
C THR A 56 -11.44 -19.95 -1.27
N HIS A 57 -11.98 -20.10 -2.47
CA HIS A 57 -13.21 -19.43 -2.89
C HIS A 57 -14.42 -19.87 -2.05
N ARG A 58 -14.52 -21.17 -1.76
CA ARG A 58 -15.59 -21.72 -0.94
C ARG A 58 -15.50 -21.22 0.51
N HIS A 59 -14.31 -21.17 1.10
CA HIS A 59 -14.09 -20.62 2.44
C HIS A 59 -14.48 -19.14 2.50
N ARG A 60 -14.05 -18.36 1.50
CA ARG A 60 -14.38 -16.94 1.39
C ARG A 60 -15.89 -16.72 1.29
N THR A 61 -16.54 -17.41 0.36
CA THR A 61 -17.99 -17.31 0.13
C THR A 61 -18.81 -17.85 1.30
N ALA A 62 -18.27 -18.78 2.09
CA ALA A 62 -18.88 -19.25 3.34
C ALA A 62 -18.82 -18.20 4.48
N GLY A 63 -18.08 -17.10 4.30
CA GLY A 63 -18.01 -15.99 5.26
C GLY A 63 -16.72 -15.92 6.07
N ALA A 64 -15.65 -16.60 5.65
CA ALA A 64 -14.34 -16.41 6.27
C ALA A 64 -13.88 -14.95 6.12
N GLU A 65 -13.56 -14.32 7.24
CA GLU A 65 -13.07 -12.93 7.27
C GLU A 65 -11.68 -12.81 6.62
N THR A 66 -10.87 -13.86 6.72
CA THR A 66 -9.59 -13.96 6.03
C THR A 66 -9.40 -15.39 5.54
N VAL A 67 -8.96 -15.52 4.29
CA VAL A 67 -8.53 -16.78 3.68
C VAL A 67 -7.05 -16.67 3.33
N VAL A 68 -6.24 -17.63 3.78
CA VAL A 68 -4.80 -17.66 3.51
C VAL A 68 -4.49 -18.92 2.70
N GLY A 69 -3.87 -18.73 1.54
CA GLY A 69 -3.30 -19.82 0.74
C GLY A 69 -1.78 -19.80 0.86
N ILE A 70 -1.18 -20.97 1.12
CA ILE A 70 0.27 -21.12 1.35
C ILE A 70 0.80 -22.25 0.48
N THR A 71 1.82 -21.94 -0.31
CA THR A 71 2.72 -22.91 -0.98
C THR A 71 4.16 -22.60 -0.53
N PRO A 72 5.13 -23.49 -0.80
CA PRO A 72 6.54 -23.20 -0.47
C PRO A 72 7.07 -21.92 -1.13
N GLU A 73 6.53 -21.55 -2.29
CA GLU A 73 6.98 -20.39 -3.09
C GLU A 73 6.06 -19.17 -3.00
N LEU A 74 4.80 -19.32 -2.59
CA LEU A 74 3.80 -18.26 -2.63
C LEU A 74 2.84 -18.30 -1.45
N THR A 75 2.64 -17.15 -0.80
CA THR A 75 1.55 -16.94 0.16
C THR A 75 0.65 -15.83 -0.33
N PHE A 76 -0.66 -16.03 -0.27
CA PHE A 76 -1.65 -15.00 -0.55
C PHE A 76 -2.71 -14.93 0.55
N ASP A 77 -3.13 -13.71 0.87
CA ASP A 77 -4.16 -13.43 1.86
C ASP A 77 -5.33 -12.71 1.19
N ILE A 78 -6.53 -13.26 1.34
CA ILE A 78 -7.78 -12.61 0.92
C ILE A 78 -8.54 -12.20 2.18
N ALA A 79 -8.44 -10.93 2.53
CA ALA A 79 -9.23 -10.35 3.61
C ALA A 79 -10.57 -9.86 3.04
N THR A 80 -11.68 -10.46 3.48
CA THR A 80 -13.00 -9.93 3.21
C THR A 80 -13.35 -8.91 4.29
N ARG A 81 -14.14 -7.89 3.94
CA ARG A 81 -14.83 -7.14 5.00
C ARG A 81 -15.89 -8.07 5.59
N GLY A 82 -15.50 -8.87 6.59
CA GLY A 82 -16.43 -9.46 7.55
C GLY A 82 -17.34 -8.37 8.13
N LYS A 83 -18.50 -8.77 8.67
CA LYS A 83 -19.45 -7.85 9.30
C LYS A 83 -18.71 -6.99 10.32
N ARG A 84 -18.36 -5.76 9.97
CA ARG A 84 -17.73 -4.83 10.90
C ARG A 84 -18.60 -4.72 12.14
N ASN A 85 -17.99 -4.83 13.32
CA ASN A 85 -18.57 -4.23 14.50
C ASN A 85 -18.59 -2.71 14.25
N PRO A 86 -19.75 -2.02 14.32
CA PRO A 86 -19.84 -0.57 14.11
C PRO A 86 -19.08 0.28 15.14
N HIS A 87 -18.41 -0.36 16.11
CA HIS A 87 -17.82 0.23 17.30
C HIS A 87 -16.29 0.09 17.40
N GLU A 88 -15.60 -0.43 16.39
CA GLU A 88 -14.15 -0.29 16.35
C GLU A 88 -13.81 1.17 16.05
N PRO A 89 -13.11 1.89 16.95
CA PRO A 89 -12.73 3.26 16.69
C PRO A 89 -11.85 3.31 15.44
N ASP A 90 -12.09 4.30 14.57
CA ASP A 90 -11.11 4.73 13.57
C ASP A 90 -9.90 5.30 14.34
N GLY A 91 -9.06 4.43 14.92
CA GLY A 91 -7.83 4.85 15.59
C GLY A 91 -6.79 5.36 14.59
N ASP A 92 -6.01 6.38 14.98
CA ASP A 92 -4.75 6.88 14.40
C ASP A 92 -4.46 6.44 12.96
N ALA A 93 -5.36 6.78 12.02
CA ALA A 93 -5.18 6.39 10.63
C ALA A 93 -4.02 7.18 10.02
N LEU A 94 -3.08 6.51 9.34
CA LEU A 94 -1.92 7.16 8.72
C LEU A 94 -2.26 8.35 7.83
N LEU A 95 -3.40 8.26 7.15
CA LEU A 95 -3.94 9.34 6.34
C LEU A 95 -5.34 9.64 6.88
N GLU A 96 -5.49 10.81 7.49
CA GLU A 96 -6.78 11.31 7.95
C GLU A 96 -7.64 11.70 6.74
N SER A 97 -8.72 10.96 6.49
CA SER A 97 -9.65 11.26 5.40
C SER A 97 -11.00 10.60 5.60
N ASP A 98 -12.07 11.30 5.22
CA ASP A 98 -13.42 10.72 5.10
C ASP A 98 -13.61 9.89 3.83
N ASP A 99 -12.66 9.97 2.89
CA ASP A 99 -12.70 9.20 1.66
C ASP A 99 -12.43 7.71 1.95
N ARG A 100 -13.37 6.86 1.54
CA ARG A 100 -13.31 5.42 1.76
C ARG A 100 -12.12 4.76 1.06
N GLU A 101 -11.71 5.28 -0.10
CA GLU A 101 -10.57 4.81 -0.87
C GLU A 101 -9.27 5.18 -0.15
N ILE A 102 -9.14 6.42 0.34
CA ILE A 102 -7.96 6.85 1.13
C ILE A 102 -7.87 6.05 2.43
N ARG A 103 -8.98 5.85 3.17
CA ARG A 103 -8.98 4.97 4.36
C ARG A 103 -8.60 3.52 4.02
N ALA A 104 -8.88 3.04 2.81
CA ALA A 104 -8.47 1.70 2.39
C ALA A 104 -6.95 1.65 2.13
N LEU A 105 -6.40 2.69 1.50
CA LEU A 105 -4.97 2.86 1.31
C LEU A 105 -4.22 2.91 2.64
N SER A 106 -4.67 3.74 3.61
CA SER A 106 -4.03 3.87 4.94
C SER A 106 -3.86 2.50 5.61
N ARG A 107 -4.94 1.72 5.68
CA ARG A 107 -4.91 0.35 6.24
C ARG A 107 -3.95 -0.58 5.49
N GLY A 108 -3.87 -0.44 4.17
CA GLY A 108 -2.91 -1.18 3.34
C GLY A 108 -1.46 -0.85 3.72
N LEU A 109 -1.15 0.44 3.84
CA LEU A 109 0.18 0.94 4.22
C LEU A 109 0.56 0.50 5.64
N GLU A 110 -0.35 0.60 6.61
CA GLU A 110 -0.13 0.11 8.00
C GLU A 110 0.21 -1.39 8.04
N ARG A 111 -0.46 -2.19 7.20
CA ARG A 111 -0.18 -3.62 7.12
C ARG A 111 1.21 -3.87 6.52
N LEU A 112 1.62 -3.09 5.52
CA LEU A 112 2.94 -3.24 4.89
C LEU A 112 4.06 -2.75 5.80
N ALA A 113 3.85 -1.65 6.53
CA ALA A 113 4.78 -1.18 7.54
C ALA A 113 5.05 -2.21 8.64
N ARG A 114 3.99 -2.81 9.19
CA ARG A 114 4.10 -3.90 10.18
C ARG A 114 4.81 -5.14 9.63
N ARG A 115 4.79 -5.33 8.31
CA ARG A 115 5.55 -6.39 7.63
C ARG A 115 7.01 -6.01 7.38
N GLY A 116 7.44 -4.79 7.70
CA GLY A 116 8.82 -4.31 7.58
C GLY A 116 9.24 -3.97 6.14
N TYR A 117 8.33 -3.40 5.34
CA TYR A 117 8.68 -2.86 4.03
C TYR A 117 9.25 -1.45 4.16
N ASP A 118 10.28 -1.14 3.37
CA ASP A 118 10.97 0.16 3.38
C ASP A 118 10.31 1.16 2.41
N THR A 119 9.75 0.64 1.31
CA THR A 119 9.10 1.46 0.29
C THR A 119 7.85 0.79 -0.25
N VAL A 120 6.79 1.58 -0.45
CA VAL A 120 5.57 1.19 -1.12
C VAL A 120 5.32 2.09 -2.32
N LEU A 121 5.21 1.48 -3.51
CA LEU A 121 4.78 2.15 -4.72
C LEU A 121 3.28 1.96 -4.91
N VAL A 122 2.55 3.07 -5.01
CA VAL A 122 1.09 3.10 -5.08
C VAL A 122 0.66 3.49 -6.50
N GLU A 123 0.18 2.54 -7.29
CA GLU A 123 -0.41 2.82 -8.60
C GLU A 123 -1.89 3.19 -8.44
N GLY A 124 -2.27 4.42 -8.82
CA GLY A 124 -3.60 4.96 -8.59
C GLY A 124 -3.65 5.86 -7.34
N PHE A 125 -4.81 5.92 -6.67
CA PHE A 125 -5.03 6.78 -5.49
C PHE A 125 -4.57 8.22 -5.69
N ALA A 126 -4.84 8.79 -6.88
CA ALA A 126 -4.27 10.07 -7.28
C ALA A 126 -4.70 11.25 -6.39
N GLN A 127 -5.80 11.13 -5.65
CA GLN A 127 -6.27 12.13 -4.69
C GLN A 127 -5.69 11.94 -3.28
N SER A 128 -4.86 10.91 -3.07
CA SER A 128 -4.16 10.75 -1.78
C SER A 128 -3.15 11.88 -1.58
N PRO A 129 -2.84 12.23 -0.33
CA PRO A 129 -1.85 13.27 -0.02
C PRO A 129 -0.40 12.79 -0.19
N LEU A 130 -0.17 11.57 -0.68
CA LEU A 130 1.16 11.00 -0.81
C LEU A 130 2.00 11.71 -1.87
N PRO A 131 3.33 11.79 -1.70
CA PRO A 131 4.25 12.20 -2.76
C PRO A 131 3.99 11.43 -4.05
N THR A 132 3.90 12.14 -5.18
CA THR A 132 3.42 11.58 -6.44
C THR A 132 4.40 11.81 -7.59
N ILE A 133 4.66 10.76 -8.36
CA ILE A 133 5.33 10.80 -9.66
C ILE A 133 4.24 10.83 -10.75
N LEU A 134 4.30 11.82 -11.64
CA LEU A 134 3.36 11.95 -12.75
C LEU A 134 3.88 11.27 -14.01
N VAL A 135 3.05 10.45 -14.64
CA VAL A 135 3.42 9.71 -15.86
C VAL A 135 2.49 10.09 -17.01
N GLY A 136 3.08 10.61 -18.09
CA GLY A 136 2.36 11.15 -19.23
C GLY A 136 1.73 12.52 -18.96
N GLU A 137 0.80 12.90 -19.83
CA GLU A 137 0.08 14.19 -19.77
C GLU A 137 -0.94 14.18 -18.61
N ARG A 138 -0.54 14.67 -17.44
CA ARG A 138 -1.43 14.88 -16.28
C ARG A 138 -1.11 16.20 -15.61
N ASP A 139 -2.16 16.96 -15.31
CA ASP A 139 -2.04 18.23 -14.61
C ASP A 139 -1.57 18.01 -13.15
N PRO A 140 -0.51 18.68 -12.68
CA PRO A 140 -0.08 18.64 -11.28
C PRO A 140 -1.15 19.02 -10.26
N SER A 141 -2.10 19.87 -10.62
CA SER A 141 -3.24 20.23 -9.76
C SER A 141 -4.30 19.13 -9.65
N ALA A 142 -4.21 18.08 -10.49
CA ALA A 142 -5.14 16.95 -10.50
C ALA A 142 -4.68 15.77 -9.61
N VAL A 143 -3.72 16.01 -8.71
CA VAL A 143 -3.28 15.07 -7.67
C VAL A 143 -3.36 15.70 -6.29
N GLY A 144 -3.60 14.87 -5.27
CA GLY A 144 -3.80 15.33 -3.89
C GLY A 144 -2.51 15.62 -3.11
N GLY A 145 -1.41 15.01 -3.51
CA GLY A 145 -0.11 15.14 -2.85
C GLY A 145 0.93 15.90 -3.69
N PRO A 146 2.11 16.18 -3.11
CA PRO A 146 3.16 16.93 -3.79
C PRO A 146 3.74 16.12 -4.96
N VAL A 147 3.97 16.77 -6.09
CA VAL A 147 4.64 16.15 -7.24
C VAL A 147 6.14 16.15 -7.00
N ILE A 148 6.75 14.97 -7.02
CA ILE A 148 8.19 14.77 -6.72
C ILE A 148 9.01 14.35 -7.93
N GLY A 149 8.36 14.05 -9.06
CA GLY A 149 9.04 13.64 -10.29
C GLY A 149 8.07 13.38 -11.44
N ARG A 150 8.64 13.11 -12.60
CA ARG A 150 7.95 12.77 -13.85
C ARG A 150 8.43 11.43 -14.38
N GLY A 151 7.59 10.74 -15.15
CA GLY A 151 7.90 9.43 -15.70
C GLY A 151 8.98 9.43 -16.79
N ASP A 152 9.37 10.60 -17.30
CA ASP A 152 10.49 10.81 -18.22
C ASP A 152 11.80 11.21 -17.53
N ASP A 153 11.79 11.41 -16.20
CA ASP A 153 13.00 11.56 -15.42
C ASP A 153 13.81 10.25 -15.42
N SER A 154 15.13 10.36 -15.19
CA SER A 154 15.95 9.16 -15.09
C SER A 154 15.54 8.32 -13.88
N ILE A 155 15.59 6.99 -14.03
CA ILE A 155 15.28 6.08 -12.92
C ILE A 155 16.19 6.33 -11.72
N ASP A 156 17.45 6.72 -11.94
CA ASP A 156 18.40 7.03 -10.88
C ASP A 156 17.98 8.26 -10.07
N ASP A 157 17.50 9.31 -10.74
CA ASP A 157 17.01 10.53 -10.09
C ASP A 157 15.73 10.27 -9.30
N LEU A 158 14.80 9.49 -9.87
CA LEU A 158 13.57 9.10 -9.19
C LEU A 158 13.88 8.25 -7.94
N VAL A 159 14.77 7.26 -8.05
CA VAL A 159 15.20 6.43 -6.92
C VAL A 159 15.87 7.28 -5.84
N GLY A 160 16.75 8.22 -6.23
CA GLY A 160 17.40 9.15 -5.31
C GLY A 160 16.40 10.01 -4.55
N THR A 161 15.40 10.52 -5.27
CA THR A 161 14.30 11.32 -4.71
C THR A 161 13.44 10.51 -3.74
N ILE A 162 13.04 9.28 -4.13
CA ILE A 162 12.25 8.40 -3.25
C ILE A 162 13.01 8.11 -1.96
N ARG A 163 14.33 7.86 -2.02
CA ARG A 163 15.15 7.54 -0.83
C ARG A 163 15.33 8.72 0.11
N SER A 164 15.30 9.94 -0.40
CA SER A 164 15.44 11.16 0.41
C SER A 164 14.16 11.58 1.12
N LEU A 165 13.00 10.99 0.76
CA LEU A 165 11.75 11.25 1.45
C LEU A 165 11.83 10.84 2.92
N GLU A 166 11.24 11.67 3.77
CA GLU A 166 10.87 11.30 5.14
C GLU A 166 9.86 10.14 5.07
N GLY A 167 10.07 9.10 5.88
CA GLY A 167 9.11 8.00 5.92
C GLY A 167 7.93 8.33 6.83
N LEU A 168 6.83 7.64 6.60
CA LEU A 168 5.63 7.72 7.41
C LEU A 168 5.94 7.15 8.80
N GLU A 169 5.59 7.91 9.85
CA GLU A 169 5.71 7.46 11.23
C GLU A 169 4.49 6.62 11.63
N PHE A 170 4.73 5.57 12.41
CA PHE A 170 3.68 4.69 12.94
C PHE A 170 3.69 4.81 14.45
N SER A 171 2.65 5.41 15.02
CA SER A 171 2.38 5.29 16.46
C SER A 171 2.07 3.82 16.75
N HIS A 172 3.05 3.09 17.28
CA HIS A 172 2.80 1.78 17.84
C HIS A 172 1.96 1.99 19.09
N ALA A 173 0.65 1.86 19.00
CA ALA A 173 -0.17 1.62 20.18
C ALA A 173 0.44 0.39 20.86
N GLY A 174 1.07 0.62 22.01
CA GLY A 174 1.87 -0.37 22.72
C GLY A 174 1.09 -1.66 22.90
N THR A 175 1.79 -2.79 22.76
CA THR A 175 1.30 -4.06 23.28
C THR A 175 0.84 -3.81 24.72
N PRO A 176 -0.37 -4.21 25.14
CA PRO A 176 -0.67 -4.24 26.56
C PRO A 176 0.36 -5.20 27.16
N THR A 177 1.27 -4.69 27.96
CA THR A 177 2.04 -5.53 28.86
C THR A 177 1.00 -6.16 29.77
N ASP A 178 0.73 -7.44 29.55
CA ASP A 178 -0.05 -8.26 30.45
C ASP A 178 0.78 -8.46 31.73
N GLU A 179 0.87 -7.41 32.54
CA GLU A 179 1.16 -7.52 33.97
C GLU A 179 -0.14 -7.91 34.66
N THR A 180 -0.51 -9.18 34.52
CA THR A 180 -1.36 -9.83 35.50
C THR A 180 -0.44 -10.35 36.61
N ASP A 181 -0.12 -9.46 37.56
CA ASP A 181 0.32 -9.83 38.91
C ASP A 181 -0.94 -9.89 39.80
N CYS A 182 -1.45 -11.11 40.01
CA CYS A 182 -2.27 -11.54 41.16
C CYS A 182 -2.41 -13.07 41.17
#